data_AF-A0A7J3J390-F1
#
_entry.id   AF-A0A7J3J390-F1
#
_cell.length_a   1.000
_cell.length_b   1.000
_cell.length_c   1.000
_cell.angle_alpha   90.00
_cell.angle_beta   90.00
_cell.angle_gamma   90.00
#
_symmetry.space_group_name_H-M   'P 1'
#
loop_
_entity.id
_entity.type
_entity.pdbx_description
1 polymer ?
#
loop_
_entity_poly.entity_id
_entity_poly.type
_entity_poly.pdbx_seq_one_letter_code
_entity_poly.pdbx_strand_id
1 'polypeptide(L)'
;MGVEMPVPSAMVTRFFQLILSKQFAEAERELERIKQKMHKTEWNRGYFRALYGMLLVKRSNNSDSYAFLAKINLNDKAALHAYRREFLDHVRNRLHGEFDRGFFAAWADFMRIASKLTINETQLANPSQEKEEGREPIEEKQQSTIEDFLE
;
A
#
# COMPACT_ATOMS: atom_id res chain seq x y z
N MET A 1 19.65 -11.31 -7.57
CA MET A 1 19.36 -10.43 -8.72
C MET A 1 18.36 -9.39 -8.26
N GLY A 2 18.78 -8.13 -8.14
CA GLY A 2 17.87 -7.04 -7.81
C GLY A 2 16.99 -6.74 -9.01
N VAL A 3 15.67 -6.82 -8.84
CA VAL A 3 14.72 -6.39 -9.86
C VAL A 3 14.91 -4.89 -10.03
N GLU A 4 15.52 -4.49 -11.15
CA GLU A 4 15.67 -3.08 -11.54
C GLU A 4 14.27 -2.47 -11.58
N MET A 5 13.98 -1.55 -10.65
CA MET A 5 12.67 -0.90 -10.55
C MET A 5 12.49 0.08 -11.71
N PRO A 6 11.63 -0.17 -12.70
CA PRO A 6 11.46 0.73 -13.82
C PRO A 6 10.39 1.81 -13.55
N VAL A 7 9.86 1.87 -12.33
CA VAL A 7 8.83 2.82 -11.92
C VAL A 7 9.46 3.90 -11.02
N PRO A 8 9.34 5.20 -11.35
CA PRO A 8 9.89 6.25 -10.51
C PRO A 8 9.25 6.26 -9.11
N SER A 9 10.00 5.81 -8.10
CA SER A 9 9.51 5.66 -6.73
C SER A 9 8.92 6.94 -6.14
N ALA A 10 9.41 8.11 -6.55
CA ALA A 10 8.88 9.40 -6.11
C ALA A 10 7.46 9.67 -6.64
N MET A 11 7.18 9.33 -7.90
CA MET A 11 5.87 9.53 -8.52
C MET A 11 4.82 8.60 -7.91
N VAL A 12 5.20 7.34 -7.67
CA VAL A 12 4.33 6.38 -6.96
C VAL A 12 4.03 6.84 -5.54
N THR A 13 5.05 7.32 -4.82
CA THR A 13 4.85 7.86 -3.46
C THR A 13 3.90 9.05 -3.48
N ARG A 14 4.06 9.95 -4.46
CA ARG A 14 3.14 11.09 -4.64
C ARG A 14 1.72 10.62 -4.95
N PHE A 15 1.56 9.65 -5.85
CA PHE A 15 0.26 9.06 -6.15
C PHE A 15 -0.42 8.51 -4.88
N PHE A 16 0.30 7.76 -4.04
CA PHE A 16 -0.24 7.25 -2.78
C PHE A 16 -0.67 8.35 -1.81
N GLN A 17 0.13 9.41 -1.68
CA GLN A 17 -0.23 10.57 -0.87
C GLN A 17 -1.54 11.21 -1.35
N LEU A 18 -1.71 11.36 -2.67
CA LEU A 18 -2.89 11.97 -3.28
C LEU A 18 -4.16 11.13 -3.07
N ILE A 19 -4.09 9.80 -3.22
CA ILE A 19 -5.26 8.94 -2.96
C ILE A 19 -5.64 8.90 -1.48
N LEU A 20 -4.66 8.96 -0.58
CA LEU A 20 -4.90 8.98 0.87
C LEU A 20 -5.50 10.31 1.32
N SER A 21 -5.05 11.43 0.73
CA SER A 21 -5.61 12.77 0.99
C SER A 21 -6.88 13.08 0.20
N LYS A 22 -7.45 12.10 -0.51
CA LYS A 22 -8.65 12.21 -1.35
C LYS A 22 -8.54 13.24 -2.49
N GLN A 23 -7.32 13.57 -2.91
CA GLN A 23 -7.01 14.44 -4.05
C GLN A 23 -7.06 13.64 -5.37
N PHE A 24 -8.25 13.14 -5.74
CA PHE A 24 -8.42 12.17 -6.83
C PHE A 24 -8.08 12.72 -8.22
N ALA A 25 -8.36 13.99 -8.48
CA ALA A 25 -8.04 14.62 -9.76
C ALA A 25 -6.51 14.75 -9.96
N GLU A 26 -5.77 15.11 -8.91
CA GLU A 26 -4.31 15.07 -8.92
C GLU A 26 -3.79 13.64 -9.03
N ALA A 27 -4.38 12.69 -8.29
CA ALA A 27 -3.95 11.29 -8.29
C ALA A 27 -4.08 10.67 -9.70
N GLU A 28 -5.17 10.93 -10.40
CA GLU A 28 -5.41 10.47 -11.77
C GLU A 28 -4.39 11.05 -12.76
N ARG A 29 -4.08 12.35 -12.64
CA ARG A 29 -3.02 12.99 -13.45
C ARG A 29 -1.65 12.38 -13.19
N GLU A 30 -1.32 12.11 -11.92
CA GLU A 30 -0.04 11.50 -11.57
C GLU A 30 0.05 10.04 -12.04
N LEU A 31 -1.06 9.30 -11.99
CA LEU A 31 -1.16 7.92 -12.47
C LEU A 31 -0.89 7.82 -13.99
N GLU A 32 -1.43 8.74 -14.79
CA GLU A 32 -1.15 8.78 -16.23
C GLU A 32 0.33 9.12 -16.53
N ARG A 33 0.97 9.97 -15.72
CA ARG A 33 2.42 10.23 -15.84
C ARG A 33 3.25 9.00 -15.50
N ILE A 34 2.85 8.24 -14.47
CA ILE A 34 3.49 6.96 -14.11
C ILE A 34 3.41 6.00 -15.29
N LYS A 35 2.21 5.84 -15.87
CA LYS A 35 1.96 4.97 -17.04
C LYS A 35 2.84 5.30 -18.24
N GLN A 36 3.03 6.60 -18.53
CA GLN A 36 3.88 7.05 -19.63
C GLN A 36 5.36 6.69 -19.45
N LYS A 37 5.83 6.58 -18.21
CA LYS A 37 7.23 6.25 -17.89
C LYS A 37 7.49 4.76 -17.70
N MET A 38 6.44 3.95 -17.57
CA MET A 38 6.56 2.51 -17.42
C MET A 38 6.99 1.84 -18.72
N HIS A 39 8.00 0.98 -18.65
CA HIS A 39 8.29 0.06 -19.74
C HIS A 39 7.17 -0.98 -19.91
N LYS A 40 6.97 -1.45 -21.14
CA LYS A 40 5.98 -2.47 -21.47
C LYS A 40 6.45 -3.85 -21.02
N THR A 41 6.23 -4.17 -19.75
CA THR A 41 6.50 -5.48 -19.14
C THR A 41 5.26 -5.98 -18.40
N GLU A 42 5.09 -7.29 -18.27
CA GLU A 42 3.97 -7.85 -17.49
C GLU A 42 4.01 -7.42 -16.03
N TRP A 43 5.22 -7.32 -15.45
CA TRP A 43 5.42 -6.75 -14.13
C TRP A 43 4.83 -5.34 -13.99
N ASN A 44 5.22 -4.41 -14.87
CA ASN A 44 4.72 -3.04 -14.82
C ASN A 44 3.22 -2.99 -15.11
N ARG A 45 2.70 -3.88 -15.96
CA ARG A 45 1.27 -4.00 -16.24
C ARG A 45 0.48 -4.40 -14.99
N GLY A 46 0.99 -5.36 -14.21
CA GLY A 46 0.41 -5.77 -12.94
C GLY A 46 0.48 -4.68 -11.88
N TYR A 47 1.65 -4.05 -11.75
CA TYR A 47 1.87 -2.93 -10.83
C TYR A 47 0.89 -1.78 -11.12
N PHE A 48 0.78 -1.37 -12.39
CA PHE A 48 -0.16 -0.33 -12.81
C PHE A 48 -1.61 -0.72 -12.54
N ARG A 49 -1.98 -1.98 -12.75
CA ARG A 49 -3.33 -2.47 -12.46
C ARG A 49 -3.69 -2.35 -10.99
N ALA A 50 -2.76 -2.68 -10.10
CA ALA A 50 -2.95 -2.46 -8.67
C ALA A 50 -3.14 -0.97 -8.33
N LEU A 51 -2.29 -0.07 -8.85
CA LEU A 51 -2.43 1.38 -8.63
C LEU A 51 -3.79 1.91 -9.09
N TYR A 52 -4.21 1.52 -10.31
CA TYR A 52 -5.50 1.92 -10.85
C TYR A 52 -6.68 1.38 -10.02
N GLY A 53 -6.60 0.11 -9.58
CA GLY A 53 -7.58 -0.48 -8.68
C GLY A 53 -7.71 0.26 -7.36
N MET A 54 -6.58 0.65 -6.74
CA MET A 54 -6.57 1.46 -5.51
C MET A 54 -7.28 2.81 -5.70
N LEU A 55 -7.03 3.48 -6.83
CA LEU A 55 -7.69 4.75 -7.17
C LEU A 55 -9.20 4.58 -7.28
N LEU A 56 -9.66 3.56 -8.01
CA LEU A 56 -11.09 3.28 -8.19
C LEU A 56 -11.78 3.01 -6.84
N VAL A 57 -11.17 2.16 -6.00
CA VAL A 57 -11.71 1.83 -4.68
C VAL A 57 -11.78 3.07 -3.78
N LYS A 58 -10.75 3.92 -3.75
CA LYS A 58 -10.80 5.13 -2.90
C LYS A 58 -11.74 6.22 -3.44
N ARG A 59 -11.93 6.30 -4.76
CA ARG A 59 -12.83 7.27 -5.40
C ARG A 59 -14.29 6.86 -5.30
N SER A 60 -14.58 5.57 -5.35
CA SER A 60 -15.92 5.05 -5.17
C SER A 60 -16.29 5.13 -3.68
N ASN A 61 -17.19 6.05 -3.33
CA ASN A 61 -17.81 6.06 -2.00
C ASN A 61 -18.72 4.83 -1.79
N ASN A 62 -18.92 3.98 -2.81
CA ASN A 62 -19.60 2.70 -2.64
C ASN A 62 -18.65 1.73 -1.96
N SER A 63 -18.92 1.56 -0.67
CA SER A 63 -18.52 0.50 0.22
C SER A 63 -19.03 -0.85 -0.27
N ASP A 64 -18.64 -1.29 -1.46
CA ASP A 64 -18.85 -2.68 -1.82
C ASP A 64 -17.86 -3.51 -1.00
N SER A 65 -18.45 -4.34 -0.16
CA SER A 65 -17.97 -5.08 1.00
C SER A 65 -16.73 -5.97 0.80
N TYR A 66 -16.07 -5.92 -0.36
CA TYR A 66 -14.96 -6.79 -0.78
C TYR A 66 -13.65 -6.04 -1.03
N ALA A 67 -13.64 -4.70 -0.98
CA ALA A 67 -12.40 -3.97 -1.17
C ALA A 67 -11.55 -3.99 0.11
N PHE A 68 -10.52 -4.84 0.17
CA PHE A 68 -9.48 -4.89 1.21
C PHE A 68 -9.09 -3.48 1.71
N LEU A 69 -8.85 -2.54 0.80
CA LEU A 69 -8.45 -1.16 1.11
C LEU A 69 -9.52 -0.30 1.84
N ALA A 70 -10.79 -0.71 1.82
CA ALA A 70 -11.86 -0.06 2.59
C ALA A 70 -11.90 -0.56 4.05
N LYS A 71 -11.44 -1.79 4.31
CA LYS A 71 -11.46 -2.44 5.64
C LYS A 71 -10.16 -2.22 6.44
N ILE A 72 -9.07 -1.83 5.79
CA ILE A 72 -7.77 -1.62 6.45
C ILE A 72 -7.81 -0.41 7.38
N ASN A 73 -7.41 -0.62 8.63
CA ASN A 73 -7.08 0.44 9.56
C ASN A 73 -5.67 0.98 9.28
N LEU A 74 -5.58 2.18 8.68
CA LEU A 74 -4.30 2.83 8.35
C LEU A 74 -3.52 3.33 9.58
N ASN A 75 -4.13 3.30 10.78
CA ASN A 75 -3.48 3.65 12.04
C ASN A 75 -2.78 2.44 12.70
N ASP A 76 -3.14 1.22 12.30
CA ASP A 76 -2.52 0.01 12.83
C ASP A 76 -1.23 -0.33 12.07
N LYS A 77 -0.11 0.18 12.60
CA LYS A 77 1.22 -0.07 12.00
C LYS A 77 1.60 -1.54 12.02
N ALA A 78 1.23 -2.30 13.05
CA ALA A 78 1.58 -3.70 13.15
C ALA A 78 0.89 -4.51 12.03
N ALA A 79 -0.39 -4.24 11.80
CA ALA A 79 -1.14 -4.81 10.68
C ALA A 79 -0.56 -4.39 9.33
N LEU A 80 -0.26 -3.11 9.11
CA LEU A 80 0.35 -2.64 7.86
C LEU A 80 1.72 -3.31 7.59
N HIS A 81 2.53 -3.52 8.63
CA HIS A 81 3.78 -4.26 8.52
C HIS A 81 3.57 -5.75 8.23
N ALA A 82 2.55 -6.37 8.81
CA ALA A 82 2.19 -7.76 8.53
C ALA A 82 1.75 -7.94 7.06
N TYR A 83 0.77 -7.15 6.60
CA TYR A 83 0.32 -7.17 5.20
C TYR A 83 1.46 -6.93 4.23
N ARG A 84 2.37 -6.00 4.56
CA ARG A 84 3.55 -5.76 3.73
C ARG A 84 4.42 -7.01 3.58
N ARG A 85 4.65 -7.76 4.67
CA ARG A 85 5.46 -8.99 4.62
C ARG A 85 4.79 -10.03 3.73
N GLU A 86 3.50 -10.26 3.92
CA GLU A 86 2.69 -11.20 3.14
C GLU A 86 2.73 -10.88 1.63
N PHE A 87 2.53 -9.61 1.27
CA PHE A 87 2.67 -9.18 -0.13
C PHE A 87 4.09 -9.42 -0.68
N LEU A 88 5.14 -9.16 0.10
CA LEU A 88 6.51 -9.42 -0.32
C LEU A 88 6.79 -10.93 -0.49
N ASP A 89 6.13 -11.78 0.28
CA ASP A 89 6.25 -13.23 0.13
C ASP A 89 5.59 -13.70 -1.17
N HIS A 90 4.44 -13.13 -1.56
CA HIS A 90 3.88 -13.35 -2.90
C HIS A 90 4.77 -12.81 -4.02
N VAL A 91 5.41 -11.65 -3.84
CA VAL A 91 6.38 -11.12 -4.82
C VAL A 91 7.56 -12.08 -5.01
N ARG A 92 8.01 -12.75 -3.94
CA ARG A 92 9.14 -13.71 -4.00
C ARG A 92 8.71 -15.09 -4.48
N ASN A 93 7.43 -15.40 -4.43
CA ASN A 93 6.91 -16.69 -4.87
C ASN A 93 7.09 -16.87 -6.38
N ARG A 94 7.79 -17.95 -6.75
CA ARG A 94 8.11 -18.26 -8.15
C ARG A 94 6.93 -18.85 -8.92
N LEU A 95 5.88 -19.29 -8.23
CA LEU A 95 4.64 -19.80 -8.85
C LEU A 95 3.78 -18.69 -9.47
N HIS A 96 3.92 -17.46 -8.98
CA HIS A 96 3.20 -16.31 -9.50
C HIS A 96 3.76 -15.87 -10.86
N GLY A 97 2.92 -15.30 -11.73
CA GLY A 97 3.38 -14.68 -12.96
C GLY A 97 4.14 -13.38 -12.67
N GLU A 98 4.89 -12.86 -13.65
CA GLU A 98 5.49 -11.51 -13.57
C GLU A 98 4.41 -10.45 -13.30
N PHE A 99 3.23 -10.60 -13.90
CA PHE A 99 2.07 -9.74 -13.66
C PHE A 99 1.65 -9.74 -12.19
N ASP A 100 1.41 -10.92 -11.61
CA ASP A 100 0.94 -11.04 -10.23
C ASP A 100 1.99 -10.50 -9.25
N ARG A 101 3.26 -10.81 -9.47
CA ARG A 101 4.35 -10.24 -8.66
C ARG A 101 4.38 -8.71 -8.74
N GLY A 102 4.21 -8.13 -9.93
CA GLY A 102 4.09 -6.68 -10.08
C GLY A 102 2.89 -6.10 -9.32
N PHE A 103 1.74 -6.79 -9.37
CA PHE A 103 0.54 -6.42 -8.64
C PHE A 103 0.76 -6.42 -7.12
N PHE A 104 1.33 -7.50 -6.57
CA PHE A 104 1.65 -7.59 -5.13
C PHE A 104 2.73 -6.60 -4.70
N ALA A 105 3.70 -6.30 -5.57
CA ALA A 105 4.73 -5.30 -5.28
C ALA A 105 4.14 -3.90 -5.06
N ALA A 106 3.12 -3.51 -5.83
CA ALA A 106 2.43 -2.23 -5.63
C ALA A 106 1.72 -2.16 -4.28
N TRP A 107 1.10 -3.26 -3.83
CA TRP A 107 0.48 -3.34 -2.51
C TRP A 107 1.50 -3.30 -1.37
N ALA A 108 2.64 -3.98 -1.51
CA ALA A 108 3.72 -3.91 -0.54
C ALA A 108 4.29 -2.48 -0.41
N ASP A 109 4.40 -1.76 -1.53
CA ASP A 109 4.81 -0.35 -1.55
C ASP A 109 3.75 0.56 -0.93
N PHE A 110 2.47 0.32 -1.20
CA PHE A 110 1.38 1.06 -0.57
C PHE A 110 1.44 0.93 0.96
N MET A 111 1.55 -0.29 1.49
CA MET A 111 1.65 -0.52 2.95
C MET A 111 2.85 0.19 3.58
N ARG A 112 3.99 0.19 2.88
CA ARG A 112 5.19 0.92 3.31
C ARG A 112 4.96 2.42 3.43
N ILE A 113 4.26 3.01 2.48
CA ILE A 113 4.05 4.46 2.42
C ILE A 113 2.92 4.87 3.37
N ALA A 114 1.84 4.10 3.44
CA ALA A 114 0.77 4.28 4.41
C ALA A 114 1.30 4.30 5.85
N SER A 115 2.14 3.33 6.23
CA SER A 115 2.70 3.25 7.59
C SER A 115 3.61 4.43 7.96
N LYS A 116 4.16 5.14 6.96
CA LYS A 116 5.00 6.33 7.14
C LYS A 116 4.20 7.63 7.17
N LEU A 117 3.10 7.73 6.42
CA LEU A 117 2.30 8.94 6.36
C LEU A 117 1.56 9.21 7.67
N THR A 118 1.11 8.17 8.36
CA THR A 118 0.53 8.27 9.71
C THR A 118 1.51 8.92 10.69
N ILE A 119 2.83 8.72 10.51
CA ILE A 119 3.87 9.34 11.35
C ILE A 119 3.89 10.86 11.17
N ASN A 120 3.70 11.36 9.94
CA ASN A 120 3.80 12.79 9.66
C ASN A 120 2.58 13.58 10.16
N GLU A 121 1.37 13.00 10.11
CA GLU A 121 0.18 13.63 10.70
C GLU A 121 0.26 13.67 12.23
N THR A 122 0.79 12.62 12.86
CA THR A 122 0.98 12.58 14.33
C THR A 122 2.14 13.47 14.79
N GLN A 123 3.21 13.62 14.00
CA GLN A 123 4.35 14.49 14.34
C GLN A 123 4.08 15.98 14.12
N LEU A 124 3.14 16.36 13.24
CA LEU A 124 2.70 17.76 13.12
C LEU A 124 1.78 18.17 14.29
N ALA A 125 1.21 17.21 14.99
CA ALA A 125 0.26 17.45 16.08
C ALA A 125 0.89 17.53 17.48
N ASN A 126 2.19 17.21 17.67
CA ASN A 126 2.85 17.35 18.99
C ASN A 126 4.38 17.43 18.88
N PRO A 127 5.01 18.60 19.09
CA PRO A 127 6.39 18.69 19.49
C PRO A 127 6.44 18.86 21.01
N SER A 128 6.68 17.80 21.78
CA SER A 128 7.38 17.81 23.10
C SER A 128 7.23 16.49 23.88
N GLN A 129 8.38 15.84 24.14
CA GLN A 129 8.80 15.12 25.37
C GLN A 129 7.96 13.91 25.85
N GLU A 130 8.43 12.93 26.62
CA GLU A 130 9.67 12.19 26.85
C GLU A 130 9.21 10.84 27.47
N LYS A 131 10.06 9.81 27.37
CA LYS A 131 10.10 8.51 28.08
C LYS A 131 9.06 8.23 29.19
N GLU A 132 8.45 7.04 29.17
CA GLU A 132 8.62 6.04 30.24
C GLU A 132 8.07 4.65 29.85
N GLU A 133 8.64 3.67 30.52
CA GLU A 133 8.63 2.23 30.30
C GLU A 133 7.41 1.56 30.97
N GLY A 134 6.82 0.56 30.33
CA GLY A 134 5.71 -0.20 30.93
C GLY A 134 5.32 -1.41 30.09
N ARG A 135 5.89 -2.58 30.42
CA ARG A 135 5.44 -3.90 29.95
C ARG A 135 4.05 -4.20 30.51
N GLU A 136 3.15 -4.75 29.70
CA GLU A 136 2.05 -5.67 30.04
C GLU A 136 1.50 -6.32 28.74
N PRO A 137 0.78 -7.46 28.83
CA PRO A 137 1.02 -8.65 28.00
C PRO A 137 0.39 -8.64 26.61
N ILE A 138 1.03 -9.38 25.69
CA ILE A 138 0.56 -9.61 24.33
C ILE A 138 -0.64 -10.57 24.40
N GLU A 139 -1.86 -10.02 24.34
CA GLU A 139 -3.01 -10.79 23.88
C GLU A 139 -2.80 -11.10 22.39
N GLU A 140 -2.76 -12.38 22.05
CA GLU A 140 -2.75 -12.89 20.68
C GLU A 140 -4.05 -12.49 20.00
N LYS A 141 -4.09 -11.27 19.46
CA LYS A 141 -5.10 -10.87 18.49
C LYS A 141 -4.85 -11.69 17.23
N GLN A 142 -5.75 -12.63 17.01
CA GLN A 142 -5.90 -13.42 15.80
C GLN A 142 -5.55 -12.56 14.58
N GLN A 143 -4.38 -12.83 14.00
CA GLN A 143 -3.85 -12.03 12.88
C GLN A 143 -4.71 -12.35 11.66
N SER A 144 -5.53 -11.39 11.25
CA SER A 144 -6.26 -11.50 9.99
C SER A 144 -5.25 -11.50 8.84
N THR A 145 -5.26 -12.56 8.04
CA THR A 145 -4.47 -12.69 6.81
C THR A 145 -5.17 -11.96 5.66
N ILE A 146 -4.48 -11.68 4.55
CA ILE A 146 -5.15 -11.07 3.38
C ILE A 146 -6.21 -12.02 2.81
N GLU A 147 -6.02 -13.33 3.00
CA GLU A 147 -6.95 -14.39 2.58
C GLU A 147 -8.34 -14.21 3.22
N ASP A 148 -8.42 -13.72 4.46
CA ASP A 148 -9.68 -13.44 5.16
C ASP A 148 -10.51 -12.32 4.51
N PHE A 149 -9.95 -11.58 3.56
CA PHE A 149 -10.63 -10.51 2.82
C PHE A 149 -11.07 -10.94 1.42
N LEU A 150 -10.80 -12.19 1.02
CA LEU A 150 -11.14 -12.74 -0.31
C LEU A 150 -12.41 -13.61 -0.31
N GLU A 151 -13.03 -13.87 0.85
CA GLU A 151 -14.32 -14.57 1.00
C GLU A 151 -15.55 -13.70 0.73
#